data_AF-A0A0B6YCY6-F1
#
_entry.id   AF-A0A0B6YCY6-F1
#
_cell.length_a   1.000
_cell.length_b   1.000
_cell.length_c   1.000
_cell.angle_alpha   90.00
_cell.angle_beta   90.00
_cell.angle_gamma   90.00
#
_symmetry.space_group_name_H-M   'P 1'
#
loop_
_entity.id
_entity.type
_entity.pdbx_description
1 polymer ?
#
loop_
_entity_poly.entity_id
_entity_poly.type
_entity_poly.pdbx_seq_one_letter_code
_entity_poly.pdbx_strand_id
1 'polypeptide(L)'
;ILRNPATPHICPLLDNLVALLKTSCCLFKPEYMSLRHSDFIKAYDLVEHDRLNILGIPPACVDNSDSLFYRHPLERMQNFITAVFEYGFHILGNASQCLGTEFYSAPELTEVIIENLVINFKLLPDHRARLFIRNFIKPFIQWCPKEQFLSVAVPVLTILCPNIYQR
;
A
#
# COMPACT_ATOMS: atom_id res chain seq x y z
N ILE A 1 27.94 -10.58 3.45
CA ILE A 1 26.79 -9.85 2.86
C ILE A 1 26.13 -10.79 1.88
N LEU A 2 24.88 -11.21 2.13
CA LEU A 2 24.11 -12.03 1.20
C LEU A 2 23.51 -11.12 0.13
N ARG A 3 23.52 -11.56 -1.13
CA ARG A 3 22.88 -10.85 -2.26
C ARG A 3 21.73 -11.69 -2.77
N ASN A 4 20.63 -11.04 -3.11
CA ASN A 4 19.48 -11.74 -3.65
C ASN A 4 19.64 -11.84 -5.18
N PRO A 5 19.60 -13.05 -5.77
CA PRO A 5 19.68 -13.20 -7.23
C PRO A 5 18.58 -12.43 -7.99
N ALA A 6 17.46 -12.13 -7.34
CA ALA A 6 16.37 -11.37 -7.93
C ALA A 6 16.58 -9.85 -7.87
N THR A 7 17.51 -9.32 -7.07
CA THR A 7 17.78 -7.87 -6.93
C THR A 7 17.86 -7.15 -8.29
N PRO A 8 18.71 -7.57 -9.26
CA PRO A 8 18.86 -6.85 -10.52
C PRO A 8 17.59 -6.87 -11.39
N HIS A 9 16.67 -7.81 -11.16
CA HIS A 9 15.44 -7.94 -11.92
C HIS A 9 14.27 -7.19 -11.27
N ILE A 10 14.25 -7.13 -9.94
CA ILE A 10 13.15 -6.52 -9.17
C ILE A 10 13.39 -5.02 -8.96
N CYS A 11 14.61 -4.59 -8.65
CA CYS A 11 14.88 -3.17 -8.38
C CYS A 11 14.39 -2.22 -9.49
N PRO A 12 14.61 -2.49 -10.79
CA PRO A 12 14.12 -1.62 -11.86
C PRO A 12 12.59 -1.50 -11.94
N LEU A 13 11.85 -2.45 -11.36
CA LEU A 13 10.38 -2.45 -11.35
C LEU A 13 9.81 -1.67 -10.17
N LEU A 14 10.62 -1.41 -9.13
CA LEU A 14 10.15 -0.73 -7.92
C LEU A 14 9.77 0.73 -8.19
N ASP A 15 10.46 1.41 -9.11
CA ASP A 15 10.13 2.80 -9.47
C ASP A 15 8.71 2.89 -10.06
N ASN A 16 8.38 1.97 -10.97
CA ASN A 16 7.04 1.87 -11.56
C ASN A 16 5.99 1.50 -10.51
N LEU A 17 6.34 0.63 -9.56
CA LEU A 17 5.44 0.28 -8.45
C LEU A 17 5.17 1.49 -7.54
N VAL A 18 6.21 2.24 -7.18
CA VAL A 18 6.07 3.46 -6.38
C VAL A 18 5.24 4.50 -7.12
N ALA A 19 5.46 4.68 -8.42
CA ALA A 19 4.64 5.56 -9.26
C ALA A 19 3.16 5.13 -9.32
N LEU A 20 2.90 3.83 -9.43
CA LEU A 20 1.54 3.27 -9.40
C LEU A 20 0.86 3.54 -8.05
N LEU A 21 1.56 3.29 -6.94
CA LEU A 21 1.03 3.50 -5.60
C LEU A 21 0.78 4.99 -5.33
N LYS A 22 1.71 5.87 -5.70
CA LYS A 22 1.53 7.32 -5.64
C LYS A 22 0.30 7.76 -6.41
N THR A 23 0.18 7.32 -7.66
CA THR A 23 -0.96 7.67 -8.51
C THR A 23 -2.26 7.18 -7.88
N SER A 24 -2.27 5.94 -7.37
CA SER A 24 -3.42 5.36 -6.67
C SER A 24 -3.79 6.16 -5.41
N CYS A 25 -2.83 6.62 -4.62
CA CYS A 25 -3.07 7.52 -3.48
C CYS A 25 -3.68 8.85 -3.94
N CYS A 26 -3.15 9.43 -5.01
CA CYS A 26 -3.65 10.68 -5.57
C CYS A 26 -5.11 10.57 -6.01
N LEU A 27 -5.60 9.42 -6.46
CA LEU A 27 -7.00 9.23 -6.86
C LEU A 27 -8.03 9.41 -5.73
N PHE A 28 -7.59 9.56 -4.48
CA PHE A 28 -8.42 9.97 -3.34
C PHE A 28 -8.58 11.49 -3.20
N LYS A 29 -7.88 12.30 -4.00
CA LYS A 29 -8.09 13.75 -3.96
C LYS A 29 -9.47 14.12 -4.53
N PRO A 30 -10.16 15.13 -3.97
CA PRO A 30 -11.52 15.49 -4.36
C PRO A 30 -11.69 15.72 -5.87
N GLU A 31 -10.71 16.37 -6.51
CA GLU A 31 -10.72 16.68 -7.94
C GLU A 31 -10.74 15.43 -8.84
N TYR A 32 -10.19 14.30 -8.38
CA TYR A 32 -10.22 13.05 -9.14
C TYR A 32 -11.38 12.16 -8.73
N MET A 33 -11.86 12.28 -7.48
CA MET A 33 -13.07 11.59 -7.05
C MET A 33 -14.30 12.05 -7.85
N SER A 34 -14.38 13.33 -8.22
CA SER A 34 -15.48 13.88 -9.03
C SER A 34 -15.49 13.42 -10.49
N LEU A 35 -14.39 12.87 -11.01
CA LEU A 35 -14.30 12.38 -12.38
C LEU A 35 -14.84 10.95 -12.55
N ARG A 36 -15.25 10.31 -11.46
CA ARG A 36 -15.73 8.93 -11.47
C ARG A 36 -17.15 8.86 -12.04
N HIS A 37 -17.40 7.80 -12.81
CA HIS A 37 -18.77 7.48 -13.23
C HIS A 37 -19.66 7.20 -12.01
N SER A 38 -20.95 7.53 -12.09
CA SER A 38 -21.93 7.39 -11.00
C SER A 38 -21.92 5.99 -10.38
N ASP A 39 -21.80 4.98 -11.22
CA ASP A 39 -21.85 3.57 -10.82
C ASP A 39 -20.59 3.10 -10.07
N PHE A 40 -19.51 3.88 -10.12
CA PHE A 40 -18.21 3.58 -9.51
C PHE A 40 -17.80 4.58 -8.43
N ILE A 41 -18.72 5.43 -7.95
CA ILE A 41 -18.43 6.38 -6.86
C ILE A 41 -17.86 5.64 -5.64
N LYS A 42 -18.45 4.49 -5.30
CA LYS A 42 -18.07 3.62 -4.16
C LYS A 42 -16.92 2.66 -4.45
N ALA A 43 -16.26 2.75 -5.61
CA ALA A 43 -15.22 1.80 -6.01
C ALA A 43 -14.00 1.79 -5.08
N TYR A 44 -13.77 2.88 -4.34
CA TYR A 44 -12.66 3.02 -3.40
C TYR A 44 -13.07 2.80 -1.95
N ASP A 45 -14.35 2.54 -1.71
CA ASP A 45 -14.88 2.25 -0.38
C ASP A 45 -14.46 0.85 0.07
N LEU A 46 -14.60 0.61 1.37
CA LEU A 46 -14.41 -0.70 1.95
C LEU A 46 -15.43 -1.69 1.34
N VAL A 47 -14.96 -2.87 0.93
CA VAL A 47 -15.83 -3.95 0.45
C VAL A 47 -16.76 -4.37 1.60
N GLU A 48 -18.04 -4.64 1.28
CA GLU A 48 -19.04 -4.96 2.31
C GLU A 48 -18.63 -6.14 3.18
N HIS A 49 -18.04 -7.18 2.59
CA HIS A 49 -17.46 -8.31 3.30
C HIS A 49 -16.46 -7.87 4.39
N ASP A 50 -15.52 -6.99 4.04
CA ASP A 50 -14.52 -6.50 4.99
C ASP A 50 -15.15 -5.61 6.05
N ARG A 51 -16.18 -4.84 5.69
CA ARG A 51 -16.96 -4.03 6.63
C ARG A 51 -17.64 -4.90 7.68
N LEU A 52 -18.31 -5.99 7.26
CA LEU A 52 -18.96 -6.94 8.17
C LEU A 52 -17.95 -7.65 9.07
N ASN A 53 -16.80 -8.05 8.52
CA ASN A 53 -15.72 -8.66 9.29
C ASN A 53 -15.18 -7.73 10.38
N ILE A 54 -15.01 -6.44 10.09
CA ILE A 54 -14.59 -5.43 11.09
C ILE A 54 -15.65 -5.28 12.19
N LEU A 55 -16.94 -5.37 11.83
CA LEU A 55 -18.05 -5.30 12.78
C LEU A 55 -18.28 -6.61 13.55
N GLY A 56 -17.53 -7.68 13.25
CA GLY A 56 -17.72 -8.99 13.86
C GLY A 56 -19.05 -9.67 13.45
N ILE A 57 -19.67 -9.21 12.37
CA ILE A 57 -20.92 -9.77 11.85
C ILE A 57 -20.53 -10.92 10.90
N PRO A 58 -20.96 -12.17 11.17
CA PRO A 58 -20.65 -13.28 10.31
C PRO A 58 -21.28 -13.08 8.92
N PRO A 59 -20.59 -13.42 7.83
CA PRO A 59 -21.17 -13.35 6.50
C PRO A 59 -22.35 -14.32 6.41
N ALA A 60 -23.34 -14.00 5.57
CA ALA A 60 -24.40 -14.94 5.25
C ALA A 60 -23.78 -16.23 4.70
N CYS A 61 -24.33 -17.40 5.06
CA CYS A 61 -23.94 -18.66 4.43
C CYS A 61 -24.28 -18.59 2.93
N VAL A 62 -23.27 -18.39 2.10
CA VAL A 62 -23.40 -18.46 0.64
C VAL A 62 -23.10 -19.89 0.23
N ASP A 63 -24.00 -20.50 -0.56
CA ASP A 63 -23.70 -21.77 -1.20
C ASP A 63 -22.64 -21.55 -2.29
N ASN A 64 -21.50 -22.22 -2.15
CA ASN A 64 -20.36 -22.07 -3.08
C ASN A 64 -20.65 -22.69 -4.45
N SER A 65 -21.75 -23.45 -4.60
CA SER A 65 -22.17 -24.08 -5.85
C SER A 65 -22.56 -23.05 -6.94
N ASP A 66 -23.02 -21.86 -6.56
CA ASP A 66 -23.44 -20.77 -7.48
C ASP A 66 -22.37 -19.67 -7.68
N SER A 67 -21.20 -19.80 -7.06
CA SER A 67 -20.26 -18.68 -6.84
C SER A 67 -19.49 -18.15 -8.06
N LEU A 68 -19.68 -18.72 -9.26
CA LEU A 68 -18.74 -18.49 -10.36
C LEU A 68 -19.02 -17.30 -11.28
N PHE A 69 -20.18 -16.62 -11.28
CA PHE A 69 -20.49 -15.78 -12.45
C PHE A 69 -20.96 -14.33 -12.30
N TYR A 70 -21.24 -13.78 -11.12
CA TYR A 70 -21.71 -12.37 -11.06
C TYR A 70 -21.23 -11.60 -9.83
N ARG A 71 -19.91 -11.41 -9.67
CA ARG A 71 -19.46 -10.26 -8.86
C ARG A 71 -19.87 -8.99 -9.60
N HIS A 72 -20.69 -8.16 -8.96
CA HIS A 72 -21.15 -6.90 -9.50
C HIS A 72 -19.92 -6.08 -9.99
N PRO A 73 -19.97 -5.39 -11.15
CA PRO A 73 -18.80 -4.66 -11.68
C PRO A 73 -18.14 -3.73 -10.66
N LEU A 74 -18.94 -3.07 -9.83
CA LEU A 74 -18.46 -2.27 -8.69
C LEU A 74 -17.60 -3.09 -7.71
N GLU A 75 -18.07 -4.25 -7.27
CA GLU A 75 -17.37 -5.11 -6.32
C GLU A 75 -16.05 -5.65 -6.93
N ARG A 76 -16.05 -5.96 -8.23
CA ARG A 76 -14.82 -6.31 -8.95
C ARG A 76 -13.80 -5.16 -8.92
N MET A 77 -14.26 -3.93 -9.11
CA MET A 77 -13.41 -2.74 -9.04
C MET A 77 -12.89 -2.49 -7.62
N GLN A 78 -13.74 -2.62 -6.59
CA GLN A 78 -13.33 -2.50 -5.19
C GLN A 78 -12.24 -3.52 -4.85
N ASN A 79 -12.46 -4.79 -5.20
CA ASN A 79 -11.48 -5.87 -5.00
C ASN A 79 -10.16 -5.59 -5.73
N PHE A 80 -10.23 -5.12 -6.98
CA PHE A 80 -9.04 -4.74 -7.74
C PHE A 80 -8.26 -3.61 -7.06
N ILE A 81 -8.93 -2.52 -6.67
CA ILE A 81 -8.29 -1.39 -5.98
C ILE A 81 -7.73 -1.86 -4.63
N THR A 82 -8.43 -2.70 -3.88
CA THR A 82 -7.92 -3.36 -2.66
C THR A 82 -6.61 -4.09 -2.92
N ALA A 83 -6.59 -4.97 -3.92
CA ALA A 83 -5.43 -5.74 -4.30
C ALA A 83 -4.23 -4.86 -4.71
N VAL A 84 -4.45 -3.77 -5.45
CA VAL A 84 -3.36 -2.86 -5.87
C VAL A 84 -2.60 -2.31 -4.65
N PHE A 85 -3.32 -1.82 -3.64
CA PHE A 85 -2.68 -1.29 -2.44
C PHE A 85 -2.09 -2.39 -1.56
N GLU A 86 -2.84 -3.48 -1.34
CA GLU A 86 -2.39 -4.57 -0.48
C GLU A 86 -1.11 -5.22 -1.03
N TYR A 87 -1.12 -5.63 -2.30
CA TYR A 87 0.04 -6.27 -2.92
C TYR A 87 1.16 -5.28 -3.19
N GLY A 88 0.86 -4.04 -3.57
CA GLY A 88 1.91 -3.05 -3.78
C GLY A 88 2.68 -2.72 -2.50
N PHE A 89 1.99 -2.52 -1.37
CA PHE A 89 2.66 -2.34 -0.09
C PHE A 89 3.37 -3.60 0.39
N HIS A 90 2.80 -4.79 0.13
CA HIS A 90 3.49 -6.04 0.44
C HIS A 90 4.78 -6.23 -0.36
N ILE A 91 4.80 -5.90 -1.65
CA ILE A 91 6.02 -5.99 -2.47
C ILE A 91 7.09 -5.06 -1.91
N LEU A 92 6.75 -3.80 -1.58
CA LEU A 92 7.70 -2.86 -0.98
C LEU A 92 8.20 -3.33 0.39
N GLY A 93 7.30 -3.82 1.25
CA GLY A 93 7.66 -4.38 2.55
C GLY A 93 8.58 -5.59 2.43
N ASN A 94 8.28 -6.50 1.50
CA ASN A 94 9.11 -7.68 1.25
C ASN A 94 10.44 -7.32 0.58
N ALA A 95 10.50 -6.29 -0.28
CA ALA A 95 11.75 -5.82 -0.85
C ALA A 95 12.74 -5.40 0.26
N SER A 96 12.22 -4.74 1.30
CA SER A 96 13.00 -4.32 2.46
C SER A 96 13.67 -5.51 3.21
N GLN A 97 13.00 -6.66 3.27
CA GLN A 97 13.52 -7.88 3.89
C GLN A 97 14.40 -8.69 2.93
N CYS A 98 13.90 -8.93 1.71
CA CYS A 98 14.47 -9.89 0.76
C CYS A 98 15.70 -9.35 0.02
N LEU A 99 15.71 -8.05 -0.30
CA LEU A 99 16.85 -7.39 -0.96
C LEU A 99 17.83 -6.82 0.07
N GLY A 100 17.35 -6.57 1.28
CA GLY A 100 18.18 -6.16 2.43
C GLY A 100 19.02 -4.93 2.13
N THR A 101 20.32 -5.02 2.39
CA THR A 101 21.27 -3.91 2.22
C THR A 101 21.28 -3.32 0.82
N GLU A 102 21.08 -4.12 -0.24
CA GLU A 102 21.06 -3.60 -1.62
C GLU A 102 19.88 -2.65 -1.85
N PHE A 103 18.74 -2.92 -1.21
CA PHE A 103 17.58 -2.02 -1.26
C PHE A 103 17.84 -0.74 -0.45
N TYR A 104 18.31 -0.83 0.80
CA TYR A 104 18.55 0.36 1.63
C TYR A 104 19.73 1.22 1.17
N SER A 105 20.65 0.67 0.38
CA SER A 105 21.74 1.41 -0.25
C SER A 105 21.38 1.97 -1.62
N ALA A 106 20.14 1.79 -2.09
CA ALA A 106 19.70 2.39 -3.35
C ALA A 106 19.78 3.93 -3.25
N PRO A 107 20.30 4.60 -4.30
CA PRO A 107 20.39 6.05 -4.32
C PRO A 107 18.99 6.66 -4.19
N GLU A 108 18.89 7.76 -3.44
CA GLU A 108 17.66 8.55 -3.30
C GLU A 108 16.45 7.79 -2.72
N LEU A 109 16.63 6.57 -2.19
CA LEU A 109 15.54 5.75 -1.65
C LEU A 109 14.68 6.54 -0.66
N THR A 110 15.33 7.21 0.30
CA THR A 110 14.65 8.00 1.34
C THR A 110 13.77 9.08 0.72
N GLU A 111 14.30 9.81 -0.26
CA GLU A 111 13.60 10.89 -0.97
C GLU A 111 12.41 10.33 -1.76
N VAL A 112 12.63 9.25 -2.53
CA VAL A 112 11.59 8.56 -3.30
C VAL A 112 10.45 8.10 -2.39
N ILE A 113 10.75 7.47 -1.25
CA ILE A 113 9.72 7.00 -0.30
C ILE A 113 8.97 8.19 0.30
N ILE A 114 9.67 9.25 0.71
CA ILE A 114 9.04 10.42 1.30
C ILE A 114 8.10 11.11 0.30
N GLU A 115 8.62 11.49 -0.86
CA GLU A 115 7.92 12.32 -1.84
C GLU A 115 6.75 11.59 -2.50
N ASN A 116 6.89 10.28 -2.72
CA ASN A 116 5.89 9.53 -3.47
C ASN A 116 4.89 8.82 -2.56
N LEU A 117 5.28 8.40 -1.35
CA LEU A 117 4.42 7.61 -0.48
C LEU A 117 4.07 8.31 0.83
N VAL A 118 5.07 8.79 1.59
CA VAL A 118 4.83 9.35 2.94
C VAL A 118 4.00 10.63 2.89
N ILE A 119 4.29 11.55 1.97
CA ILE A 119 3.53 12.80 1.80
C ILE A 119 2.06 12.49 1.43
N ASN A 120 1.83 11.45 0.64
CA ASN A 120 0.49 11.06 0.18
C ASN A 120 -0.27 10.21 1.22
N PHE A 121 0.33 9.88 2.37
CA PHE A 121 -0.31 9.08 3.42
C PHE A 121 -1.63 9.69 3.92
N LYS A 122 -1.71 11.02 4.01
CA LYS A 122 -2.93 11.73 4.46
C LYS A 122 -4.13 11.55 3.53
N LEU A 123 -3.89 11.20 2.26
CA LEU A 123 -4.95 10.97 1.28
C LEU A 123 -5.64 9.62 1.47
N LEU A 124 -4.95 8.65 2.11
CA LEU A 124 -5.47 7.31 2.26
C LEU A 124 -6.55 7.26 3.35
N PRO A 125 -7.68 6.57 3.17
CA PRO A 125 -8.64 6.28 4.24
C PRO A 125 -8.06 5.26 5.24
N ASP A 126 -8.65 5.16 6.43
CA ASP A 126 -8.05 4.44 7.57
C ASP A 126 -7.73 2.97 7.27
N HIS A 127 -8.64 2.28 6.58
CA HIS A 127 -8.44 0.88 6.20
C HIS A 127 -7.23 0.70 5.27
N ARG A 128 -6.90 1.69 4.42
CA ARG A 128 -5.71 1.66 3.55
C ARG A 128 -4.46 2.17 4.26
N ALA A 129 -4.59 3.19 5.10
CA ALA A 129 -3.51 3.68 5.95
C ALA A 129 -2.98 2.56 6.87
N ARG A 130 -3.89 1.72 7.40
CA ARG A 130 -3.52 0.52 8.16
C ARG A 130 -2.67 -0.46 7.34
N LEU A 131 -3.01 -0.69 6.07
CA LEU A 131 -2.22 -1.54 5.17
C LEU A 131 -0.84 -0.93 4.88
N PHE A 132 -0.78 0.38 4.62
CA PHE A 132 0.48 1.10 4.44
C PHE A 132 1.42 0.90 5.64
N ILE A 133 0.91 1.10 6.85
CA ILE A 133 1.69 0.94 8.08
C ILE A 133 2.11 -0.52 8.29
N ARG A 134 1.15 -1.45 8.21
CA ARG A 134 1.37 -2.86 8.53
C ARG A 134 2.25 -3.56 7.51
N ASN A 135 1.97 -3.37 6.22
CA ASN A 135 2.55 -4.17 5.14
C ASN A 135 3.81 -3.55 4.57
N PHE A 136 4.00 -2.23 4.70
CA PHE A 136 5.20 -1.55 4.21
C PHE A 136 6.04 -0.93 5.33
N ILE A 137 5.52 0.02 6.09
CA ILE A 137 6.35 0.78 7.04
C ILE A 137 6.93 -0.13 8.14
N LYS A 138 6.11 -1.00 8.72
CA LYS A 138 6.58 -1.93 9.76
C LYS A 138 7.77 -2.78 9.28
N PRO A 139 7.68 -3.57 8.19
CA PRO A 139 8.84 -4.33 7.72
C PRO A 139 10.01 -3.44 7.29
N PHE A 140 9.74 -2.30 6.65
CA PHE A 140 10.78 -1.33 6.26
C PHE A 140 11.61 -0.83 7.44
N ILE A 141 11.00 -0.62 8.61
CA ILE A 141 11.75 -0.22 9.82
C ILE A 141 12.40 -1.44 10.49
N GLN A 142 11.68 -2.56 10.57
CA GLN A 142 12.17 -3.77 11.23
C GLN A 142 13.40 -4.38 10.56
N TRP A 143 13.50 -4.28 9.24
CA TRP A 143 14.60 -4.85 8.46
C TRP A 143 15.65 -3.83 8.02
N CYS A 144 15.55 -2.57 8.46
CA CYS A 144 16.54 -1.56 8.16
C CYS A 144 17.86 -1.87 8.89
N PRO A 145 19.00 -1.99 8.19
CA PRO A 145 20.28 -2.20 8.84
C PRO A 145 20.66 -0.99 9.69
N LYS A 146 21.47 -1.23 10.73
CA LYS A 146 21.81 -0.20 11.73
C LYS A 146 22.56 0.96 11.09
N GLU A 147 23.37 0.68 10.08
CA GLU A 147 24.20 1.65 9.37
C GLU A 147 23.35 2.64 8.57
N GLN A 148 22.23 2.21 7.99
CA GLN A 148 21.30 3.05 7.24
C GLN A 148 20.12 3.58 8.07
N PHE A 149 20.02 3.19 9.35
CA PHE A 149 18.86 3.56 10.17
C PHE A 149 18.69 5.08 10.30
N LEU A 150 19.77 5.80 10.56
CA LEU A 150 19.75 7.27 10.70
C LEU A 150 19.54 7.99 9.37
N SER A 151 19.98 7.42 8.25
CA SER A 151 19.88 8.05 6.93
C SER A 151 18.59 7.70 6.17
N VAL A 152 17.94 6.59 6.52
CA VAL A 152 16.77 6.08 5.80
C VAL A 152 15.53 6.00 6.70
N ALA A 153 15.59 5.25 7.79
CA ALA A 153 14.42 5.01 8.65
C ALA A 153 14.00 6.28 9.42
N VAL A 154 14.96 7.00 10.02
CA VAL A 154 14.67 8.19 10.84
C VAL A 154 14.01 9.32 10.04
N PRO A 155 14.50 9.72 8.84
CA PRO A 155 13.84 10.77 8.06
C PRO A 155 12.40 10.42 7.66
N VAL A 156 12.16 9.16 7.25
CA VAL A 156 10.82 8.66 6.92
C VAL A 156 9.88 8.77 8.14
N LEU A 157 10.32 8.29 9.31
CA LEU A 157 9.53 8.34 10.54
C LEU A 157 9.29 9.78 11.04
N THR A 158 10.26 10.67 10.85
CA THR A 158 10.16 12.07 11.27
C THR A 158 8.99 12.78 10.61
N ILE A 159 8.72 12.45 9.34
CA ILE A 159 7.60 13.01 8.59
C ILE A 159 6.31 12.21 8.85
N LEU A 160 6.40 10.88 8.89
CA LEU A 160 5.23 10.02 8.98
C LEU A 160 4.57 10.06 10.37
N CYS A 161 5.34 10.00 11.46
CA CYS A 161 4.78 9.89 12.81
C CYS A 161 3.88 11.07 13.21
N PRO A 162 4.23 12.34 12.93
CA PRO A 162 3.32 13.47 13.15
C PRO A 162 2.01 13.32 12.37
N ASN A 163 2.07 12.83 11.13
CA ASN A 163 0.88 12.62 10.30
C ASN A 163 -0.02 11.50 10.84
N ILE A 164 0.55 10.47 11.47
CA ILE A 164 -0.20 9.43 12.17
C ILE A 164 -0.83 9.99 13.44
N TYR A 165 -0.08 10.79 14.21
CA TYR A 165 -0.55 11.35 15.49
C TYR A 165 -1.68 12.38 15.33
N GLN A 166 -1.65 13.18 14.26
CA GLN A 166 -2.65 14.21 13.99
C GLN A 166 -3.99 13.68 13.48
N ARG A 167 -4.04 12.40 13.12
CA ARG A 167 -5.17 11.75 12.47
C ARG A 167 -6.10 11.12 13.50
#